data_AF-A0A1I3HCN0-F1
#
_entry.id   AF-A0A1I3HCN0-F1
#
_cell.length_a   1.000
_cell.length_b   1.000
_cell.length_c   1.000
_cell.angle_alpha   90.00
_cell.angle_beta   90.00
_cell.angle_gamma   90.00
#
_symmetry.space_group_name_H-M   'P 1'
#
loop_
_entity.id
_entity.type
_entity.pdbx_description
1 polymer ?
#
loop_
_entity_poly.entity_id
_entity_poly.type
_entity_poly.pdbx_seq_one_letter_code
_entity_poly.pdbx_strand_id
1 'polypeptide(L)'
;MKSVMPSAVNFGASAYGGFIVNDSGRILMRKDLQLGHGYFFRWRHDSHVTPEQLVISGMHTEAGLDVEIVEVLDGVCFCDMGQLANIVVQCVTPPSEVACEEFGVRWVGFDKAQKLIFDGRGEMDFDAELVTLNTARLWYMNRRKSDIESAMDSDHKVHYARFNILCDEVHNELSRCPNFAGNGDGVFSSFIQSVFKSAARQIMSDGFEEYLSDQIGRVKKPKRSKVYENDLRNLICIFITAAYDYFSLKEYDQFSAACDRVSGYLMLYRGIYVKTSPNIWARAVAGGYGQAEMRKKVVDAIIHVLALKGPYRKRNRLDMIVDKICDDVSAALIEKQLSHPKDRDDLRHLINITISENKKAQNILKERC
;
A
#
# COMPACT_ATOMS: atom_id res chain seq x y z
N MET A 1 -35.24 15.95 -2.89
CA MET A 1 -35.02 16.72 -1.65
C MET A 1 -33.55 17.07 -1.57
N LYS A 2 -33.19 18.36 -1.71
CA LYS A 2 -31.81 18.82 -1.49
C LYS A 2 -31.54 18.75 0.01
N SER A 3 -30.73 17.78 0.42
CA SER A 3 -30.20 17.74 1.79
C SER A 3 -29.25 18.91 1.94
N VAL A 4 -29.58 19.84 2.82
CA VAL A 4 -28.68 20.90 3.26
C VAL A 4 -27.62 20.19 4.11
N MET A 5 -26.41 20.05 3.58
CA MET A 5 -25.29 19.54 4.36
C MET A 5 -25.02 20.49 5.54
N PRO A 6 -24.73 19.96 6.75
CA PRO A 6 -24.32 20.79 7.86
C PRO A 6 -23.01 21.50 7.52
N SER A 7 -22.96 22.80 7.81
CA SER A 7 -21.77 23.65 7.71
C SER A 7 -20.58 23.03 8.41
N ALA A 8 -19.43 23.01 7.73
CA ALA A 8 -18.25 22.25 8.11
C ALA A 8 -17.69 22.55 9.50
N VAL A 9 -17.18 21.48 10.10
CA VAL A 9 -16.26 21.50 11.23
C VAL A 9 -15.01 22.28 10.81
N ASN A 10 -14.75 23.41 11.47
CA ASN A 10 -13.56 24.20 11.23
C ASN A 10 -12.38 23.54 11.97
N PHE A 11 -11.60 22.70 11.28
CA PHE A 11 -10.48 21.95 11.88
C PHE A 11 -9.30 22.82 12.33
N GLY A 12 -9.32 24.14 12.11
CA GLY A 12 -8.20 25.02 12.44
C GLY A 12 -6.92 24.69 11.67
N ALA A 13 -7.05 24.04 10.51
CA ALA A 13 -5.92 23.66 9.67
C ALA A 13 -5.30 24.90 9.02
N SER A 14 -3.97 24.90 8.88
CA SER A 14 -3.22 26.01 8.26
C SER A 14 -3.28 25.97 6.73
N ALA A 15 -3.67 24.83 6.15
CA ALA A 15 -3.82 24.62 4.72
C ALA A 15 -4.95 23.62 4.43
N TYR A 16 -5.53 23.77 3.24
CA TYR A 16 -6.55 22.85 2.72
C TYR A 16 -6.16 22.34 1.34
N GLY A 17 -6.28 21.02 1.17
CA GLY A 17 -6.03 20.31 -0.07
C GLY A 17 -7.32 19.85 -0.72
N GLY A 18 -7.32 19.74 -2.04
CA GLY A 18 -8.43 19.18 -2.81
C GLY A 18 -7.94 18.01 -3.66
N PHE A 19 -8.65 16.89 -3.63
CA PHE A 19 -8.39 15.79 -4.56
C PHE A 19 -9.67 15.33 -5.26
N ILE A 20 -9.47 14.77 -6.46
CA ILE A 20 -10.55 14.30 -7.34
C ILE A 20 -10.25 12.85 -7.71
N VAL A 21 -11.18 11.94 -7.42
CA VAL A 21 -11.12 10.55 -7.86
C VAL A 21 -12.34 10.28 -8.73
N ASN A 22 -12.13 9.72 -9.92
CA ASN A 22 -13.23 9.35 -10.81
C ASN A 22 -13.76 7.93 -10.51
N ASP A 23 -14.89 7.58 -11.13
CA ASP A 23 -15.54 6.27 -10.92
C ASP A 23 -14.64 5.08 -11.31
N SER A 24 -13.67 5.29 -12.19
CA SER A 24 -12.68 4.29 -12.60
C SER A 24 -11.52 4.10 -11.61
N GLY A 25 -11.55 4.77 -10.45
CA GLY A 25 -10.50 4.68 -9.45
C GLY A 25 -9.19 5.32 -9.88
N ARG A 26 -9.27 6.34 -10.76
CA ARG A 26 -8.13 7.19 -11.11
C ARG A 26 -8.25 8.50 -10.35
N ILE A 27 -7.11 8.96 -9.83
CA ILE A 27 -6.96 10.23 -9.15
C ILE A 27 -6.39 11.27 -10.13
N LEU A 28 -6.88 12.51 -10.04
CA LEU A 28 -6.37 13.63 -10.83
C LEU A 28 -5.12 14.21 -10.14
N MET A 29 -4.02 14.30 -10.89
CA MET A 29 -2.74 14.81 -10.39
C MET A 29 -2.16 15.84 -11.36
N ARG A 30 -1.33 16.75 -10.86
CA ARG A 30 -0.52 17.64 -11.72
C ARG A 30 0.47 16.82 -12.57
N LYS A 31 0.73 17.28 -13.79
CA LYS A 31 1.76 16.71 -14.68
C LYS A 31 3.15 17.20 -14.32
N ASP A 32 3.28 18.51 -14.20
CA ASP A 32 4.54 19.20 -13.95
C ASP A 32 4.62 19.66 -12.50
N LEU A 33 5.71 19.30 -11.85
CA LEU A 33 6.06 19.80 -10.54
C LEU A 33 6.75 21.15 -10.74
N GLN A 34 6.03 22.25 -10.56
CA GLN A 34 6.69 23.54 -10.40
C GLN A 34 7.45 23.57 -9.07
N LEU A 35 8.54 24.33 -9.00
CA LEU A 35 9.31 24.52 -7.75
C LEU A 35 8.36 24.95 -6.62
N GLY A 36 8.23 24.10 -5.59
CA GLY A 36 7.36 24.34 -4.43
C GLY A 36 5.91 23.85 -4.57
N HIS A 37 5.56 23.14 -5.64
CA HIS A 37 4.24 22.54 -5.81
C HIS A 37 4.36 21.02 -6.03
N GLY A 38 3.70 20.24 -5.18
CA GLY A 38 3.61 18.78 -5.30
C GLY A 38 2.58 18.32 -6.34
N TYR A 39 2.24 17.02 -6.35
CA TYR A 39 1.29 16.48 -7.32
C TYR A 39 -0.17 16.81 -7.01
N PHE A 40 -0.51 17.04 -5.74
CA PHE A 40 -1.85 17.40 -5.29
C PHE A 40 -2.03 18.90 -5.06
N PHE A 41 -3.27 19.36 -5.23
CA PHE A 41 -3.63 20.76 -5.04
C PHE A 41 -3.82 21.08 -3.56
N ARG A 42 -3.22 22.19 -3.12
CA ARG A 42 -3.27 22.65 -1.73
C ARG A 42 -3.00 24.14 -1.65
N TRP A 43 -3.66 24.78 -0.68
CA TRP A 43 -3.62 26.21 -0.48
C TRP A 43 -3.52 26.55 1.00
N ARG A 44 -2.75 27.58 1.32
CA ARG A 44 -2.72 28.14 2.68
C ARG A 44 -4.07 28.76 3.00
N HIS A 45 -4.57 28.48 4.21
CA HIS A 45 -5.84 29.02 4.67
C HIS A 45 -5.69 30.44 5.19
N ASP A 46 -6.55 31.33 4.72
CA ASP A 46 -6.79 32.64 5.32
C ASP A 46 -8.14 32.60 6.06
N SER A 47 -8.15 33.07 7.30
CA SER A 47 -9.31 33.13 8.18
C SER A 47 -10.54 33.86 7.59
N HIS A 48 -10.35 34.67 6.55
CA HIS A 48 -11.41 35.43 5.90
C HIS A 48 -12.24 34.65 4.86
N VAL A 49 -11.82 33.43 4.49
CA VAL A 49 -12.48 32.61 3.46
C VAL A 49 -12.78 31.22 4.04
N THR A 50 -13.91 30.60 3.69
CA THR A 50 -14.17 29.24 4.17
C THR A 50 -13.25 28.23 3.46
N PRO A 51 -12.91 27.10 4.08
CA PRO A 51 -12.09 26.05 3.45
C PRO A 51 -12.61 25.58 2.10
N GLU A 52 -13.94 25.44 1.96
CA GLU A 52 -14.59 25.04 0.72
C GLU A 52 -14.43 26.08 -0.37
N GLN A 53 -14.64 27.36 -0.04
CA GLN A 53 -14.45 28.46 -0.97
C GLN A 53 -12.99 28.57 -1.42
N LEU A 54 -12.03 28.34 -0.52
CA LEU A 54 -10.61 28.29 -0.84
C LEU A 54 -10.31 27.17 -1.84
N VAL A 55 -10.79 25.95 -1.60
CA VAL A 55 -10.53 24.81 -2.50
C VAL A 55 -11.20 25.00 -3.86
N ILE A 56 -12.45 25.47 -3.91
CA ILE A 56 -13.16 25.72 -5.19
C ILE A 56 -12.43 26.81 -6.00
N SER A 57 -12.15 27.95 -5.38
CA SER A 57 -11.48 29.07 -6.07
C SER A 57 -10.05 28.71 -6.48
N GLY A 58 -9.33 27.95 -5.66
CA GLY A 58 -8.00 27.44 -5.95
C GLY A 58 -7.97 26.49 -7.15
N MET A 59 -8.89 25.51 -7.20
CA MET A 59 -9.01 24.58 -8.33
C MET A 59 -9.30 25.32 -9.65
N HIS A 60 -10.20 26.30 -9.62
CA HIS A 60 -10.51 27.10 -10.80
C HIS A 60 -9.31 27.96 -11.22
N THR A 61 -8.65 28.63 -10.27
CA THR A 61 -7.55 29.55 -10.56
C THR A 61 -6.29 28.82 -11.06
N GLU A 62 -5.93 27.70 -10.44
CA GLU A 62 -4.68 27.00 -10.76
C GLU A 62 -4.82 25.97 -11.89
N ALA A 63 -5.98 25.34 -12.03
CA ALA A 63 -6.19 24.25 -13.00
C ALA A 63 -7.33 24.51 -13.98
N GLY A 64 -8.04 25.64 -13.90
CA GLY A 64 -9.21 25.90 -14.73
C GLY A 64 -10.36 24.92 -14.48
N LEU A 65 -10.37 24.25 -13.32
CA LEU A 65 -11.34 23.20 -13.01
C LEU A 65 -12.50 23.75 -12.19
N ASP A 66 -13.69 23.71 -12.76
CA ASP A 66 -14.93 23.94 -12.03
C ASP A 66 -15.29 22.70 -11.22
N VAL A 67 -15.35 22.84 -9.89
CA VAL A 67 -15.54 21.75 -8.95
C VAL A 67 -16.63 22.03 -7.93
N GLU A 68 -17.20 20.96 -7.38
CA GLU A 68 -18.11 20.98 -6.24
C GLU A 68 -17.56 20.16 -5.08
N ILE A 69 -17.87 20.55 -3.84
CA ILE A 69 -17.50 19.79 -2.65
C ILE A 69 -18.36 18.54 -2.55
N VAL A 70 -17.72 17.39 -2.40
CA VAL A 70 -18.37 16.10 -2.13
C VAL A 70 -18.40 15.84 -0.64
N GLU A 71 -17.24 15.96 0.01
CA GLU A 71 -17.07 15.59 1.41
C GLU A 71 -15.84 16.29 2.00
N VAL A 72 -15.95 16.76 3.24
CA VAL A 72 -14.81 17.23 4.04
C VAL A 72 -14.37 16.07 4.91
N LEU A 73 -13.12 15.63 4.75
CA LEU A 73 -12.64 14.45 5.47
C LEU A 73 -12.15 14.80 6.86
N ASP A 74 -12.44 13.90 7.80
CA ASP A 74 -11.87 13.96 9.14
C ASP A 74 -10.38 13.60 9.08
N GLY A 75 -9.53 14.49 9.59
CA GLY A 75 -8.11 14.25 9.74
C GLY A 75 -7.23 15.35 9.14
N VAL A 76 -6.06 15.52 9.75
CA VAL A 76 -5.03 16.45 9.30
C VAL A 76 -3.70 15.72 9.16
N CYS A 77 -2.92 16.11 8.15
CA CYS A 77 -1.51 15.75 8.04
C CYS A 77 -0.65 17.01 8.11
N PHE A 78 0.67 16.86 8.08
CA PHE A 78 1.60 17.98 8.09
C PHE A 78 2.25 18.13 6.72
N CYS A 79 2.36 19.38 6.27
CA CYS A 79 3.08 19.80 5.09
C CYS A 79 3.92 21.05 5.41
N ASP A 80 4.64 21.54 4.41
CA ASP A 80 5.38 22.80 4.45
C ASP A 80 4.53 24.02 4.87
N MET A 81 3.22 24.00 4.59
CA MET A 81 2.26 25.04 4.99
C MET A 81 1.67 24.86 6.39
N GLY A 82 2.09 23.84 7.15
CA GLY A 82 1.57 23.52 8.47
C GLY A 82 0.59 22.35 8.42
N GLN A 83 -0.51 22.44 9.18
CA GLN A 83 -1.54 21.40 9.19
C GLN A 83 -2.37 21.45 7.90
N LEU A 84 -2.48 20.32 7.20
CA LEU A 84 -3.21 20.14 5.96
C LEU A 84 -4.44 19.27 6.20
N ALA A 85 -5.63 19.79 5.90
CA ALA A 85 -6.86 19.00 5.81
C ALA A 85 -7.21 18.76 4.34
N ASN A 86 -7.66 17.55 4.00
CA ASN A 86 -8.04 17.21 2.62
C ASN A 86 -9.56 17.23 2.44
N ILE A 87 -10.01 17.81 1.32
CA ILE A 87 -11.41 17.88 0.91
C ILE A 87 -11.58 17.09 -0.38
N VAL A 88 -12.62 16.27 -0.43
CA VAL A 88 -13.01 15.55 -1.63
C VAL A 88 -13.85 16.47 -2.50
N VAL A 89 -13.43 16.63 -3.75
CA VAL A 89 -14.18 17.42 -4.73
C VAL A 89 -14.45 16.62 -6.00
N GLN A 90 -15.49 17.00 -6.72
CA GLN A 90 -15.85 16.43 -8.02
C GLN A 90 -15.83 17.54 -9.08
N CYS A 91 -15.35 17.24 -10.28
CA CYS A 91 -15.51 18.14 -11.41
C CYS A 91 -16.99 18.26 -11.80
N VAL A 92 -17.47 19.48 -12.01
CA VAL A 92 -18.80 19.72 -12.59
C VAL A 92 -18.87 19.11 -13.99
N THR A 93 -17.78 19.27 -14.76
CA THR A 93 -17.56 18.57 -16.03
C THR A 93 -16.19 17.89 -15.98
N PRO A 94 -16.13 16.54 -15.92
CA PRO A 94 -14.84 15.83 -15.88
C PRO A 94 -13.99 16.15 -17.12
N PRO A 95 -12.71 16.55 -16.96
CA PRO A 95 -11.86 16.88 -18.09
C PRO A 95 -11.53 15.63 -18.90
N SER A 96 -11.61 15.74 -20.22
CA SER A 96 -11.10 14.73 -21.15
C SER A 96 -9.57 14.62 -21.04
N GLU A 97 -8.96 13.56 -21.57
CA GLU A 97 -7.49 13.44 -21.59
C GLU A 97 -6.82 14.61 -22.33
N VAL A 98 -7.48 15.15 -23.37
CA VAL A 98 -7.00 16.34 -24.11
C VAL A 98 -7.08 17.60 -23.25
N ALA A 99 -8.21 17.82 -22.56
CA ALA A 99 -8.35 18.95 -21.64
C ALA A 99 -7.36 18.84 -20.46
N CYS A 100 -7.05 17.62 -20.02
CA CYS A 100 -6.01 17.39 -19.02
C CYS A 100 -4.63 17.87 -19.47
N GLU A 101 -4.27 17.76 -20.76
CA GLU A 101 -3.03 18.36 -21.29
C GLU A 101 -3.05 19.89 -21.16
N GLU A 102 -4.13 20.54 -21.55
CA GLU A 102 -4.27 22.00 -21.50
C GLU A 102 -4.22 22.54 -20.08
N PHE A 103 -4.79 21.81 -19.11
CA PHE A 103 -4.80 22.17 -17.70
C PHE A 103 -3.55 21.72 -16.92
N GLY A 104 -2.58 21.05 -17.56
CA GLY A 104 -1.38 20.54 -16.88
C GLY A 104 -1.67 19.46 -15.82
N VAL A 105 -2.74 18.68 -16.00
CA VAL A 105 -3.17 17.59 -15.11
C VAL A 105 -3.22 16.24 -15.84
N ARG A 106 -3.39 15.15 -15.10
CA ARG A 106 -3.57 13.80 -15.63
C ARG A 106 -4.38 12.92 -14.70
N TRP A 107 -5.15 12.02 -15.30
CA TRP A 107 -5.75 10.89 -14.59
C TRP A 107 -4.74 9.76 -14.41
N VAL A 108 -4.57 9.31 -13.17
CA VAL A 108 -3.61 8.25 -12.83
C VAL A 108 -4.24 7.25 -11.87
N GLY A 109 -4.03 5.95 -12.09
CA GLY A 109 -4.43 4.95 -11.09
C GLY A 109 -3.55 5.03 -9.83
N PHE A 110 -4.10 4.67 -8.67
CA PHE A 110 -3.41 4.80 -7.36
C PHE A 110 -1.98 4.24 -7.35
N ASP A 111 -1.73 3.07 -7.93
CA ASP A 111 -0.38 2.47 -7.92
C ASP A 111 0.62 3.26 -8.78
N LYS A 112 0.17 3.81 -9.92
CA LYS A 112 1.01 4.65 -10.78
C LYS A 112 1.21 6.03 -10.13
N ALA A 113 0.19 6.57 -9.47
CA ALA A 113 0.28 7.82 -8.70
C ALA A 113 1.34 7.70 -7.60
N GLN A 114 1.29 6.60 -6.84
CA GLN A 114 2.29 6.29 -5.82
C GLN A 114 3.70 6.27 -6.42
N LYS A 115 3.90 5.54 -7.52
CA LYS A 115 5.20 5.48 -8.20
C LYS A 115 5.71 6.87 -8.60
N LEU A 116 4.85 7.73 -9.13
CA LEU A 116 5.21 9.10 -9.51
C LEU A 116 5.67 9.92 -8.30
N ILE A 117 4.95 9.81 -7.17
CA ILE A 117 5.35 10.46 -5.90
C ILE A 117 6.73 9.96 -5.44
N PHE A 118 7.01 8.66 -5.56
CA PHE A 118 8.34 8.09 -5.24
C PHE A 118 9.46 8.57 -6.17
N ASP A 119 9.17 8.73 -7.45
CA ASP A 119 10.16 9.12 -8.45
C ASP A 119 10.47 10.63 -8.37
N GLY A 120 9.52 11.47 -7.93
CA GLY A 120 9.60 12.94 -7.90
C GLY A 120 10.34 13.58 -6.70
N ARG A 121 11.40 12.96 -6.16
CA ARG A 121 12.03 13.29 -4.86
C ARG A 121 12.36 14.77 -4.63
N GLY A 122 11.53 15.45 -3.82
CA GLY A 122 11.84 16.66 -3.05
C GLY A 122 11.35 16.48 -1.60
N GLU A 123 12.25 16.61 -0.62
CA GLU A 123 12.11 16.01 0.72
C GLU A 123 11.03 16.61 1.64
N MET A 124 10.40 17.75 1.33
CA MET A 124 9.43 18.37 2.25
C MET A 124 7.96 18.04 1.99
N ASP A 125 7.60 17.61 0.78
CA ASP A 125 6.19 17.37 0.41
C ASP A 125 5.84 15.90 0.22
N PHE A 126 6.85 15.04 0.18
CA PHE A 126 6.70 13.63 -0.10
C PHE A 126 5.71 12.93 0.84
N ASP A 127 5.80 13.19 2.15
CA ASP A 127 4.92 12.58 3.15
C ASP A 127 3.49 13.10 3.01
N ALA A 128 3.31 14.40 2.79
CA ALA A 128 1.99 15.00 2.56
C ALA A 128 1.32 14.42 1.31
N GLU A 129 2.07 14.27 0.23
CA GLU A 129 1.60 13.68 -1.04
C GLU A 129 1.18 12.21 -0.85
N LEU A 130 1.98 11.41 -0.15
CA LEU A 130 1.62 10.02 0.16
C LEU A 130 0.38 9.93 1.06
N VAL A 131 0.28 10.82 2.07
CA VAL A 131 -0.89 10.84 2.94
C VAL A 131 -2.13 11.21 2.15
N THR A 132 -2.11 12.26 1.33
CA THR A 132 -3.24 12.64 0.47
C THR A 132 -3.62 11.51 -0.49
N LEU A 133 -2.65 10.82 -1.11
CA LEU A 133 -2.93 9.67 -1.96
C LEU A 133 -3.62 8.53 -1.19
N ASN A 134 -3.14 8.21 0.00
CA ASN A 134 -3.71 7.15 0.84
C ASN A 134 -5.11 7.52 1.34
N THR A 135 -5.31 8.77 1.74
CA THR A 135 -6.62 9.31 2.11
C THR A 135 -7.60 9.20 0.96
N ALA A 136 -7.19 9.58 -0.26
CA ALA A 136 -8.02 9.46 -1.45
C ALA A 136 -8.34 8.00 -1.81
N ARG A 137 -7.37 7.09 -1.67
CA ARG A 137 -7.56 5.65 -1.89
C ARG A 137 -8.58 5.10 -0.91
N LEU A 138 -8.40 5.38 0.39
CA LEU A 138 -9.28 4.90 1.44
C LEU A 138 -10.71 5.43 1.26
N TRP A 139 -10.86 6.72 0.96
CA TRP A 139 -12.15 7.33 0.67
C TRP A 139 -12.85 6.63 -0.51
N TYR A 140 -12.14 6.47 -1.63
CA TYR A 140 -12.69 5.82 -2.82
C TYR A 140 -13.11 4.37 -2.52
N MET A 141 -12.27 3.60 -1.81
CA MET A 141 -12.58 2.21 -1.47
C MET A 141 -13.78 2.10 -0.52
N ASN A 142 -13.88 2.97 0.48
CA ASN A 142 -15.02 3.02 1.39
C ASN A 142 -16.31 3.36 0.64
N ARG A 143 -16.26 4.33 -0.28
CA ARG A 143 -17.40 4.68 -1.12
C ARG A 143 -17.83 3.49 -2.00
N ARG A 144 -16.88 2.86 -2.70
CA ARG A 144 -17.17 1.67 -3.54
C ARG A 144 -17.75 0.53 -2.71
N LYS A 145 -17.21 0.28 -1.52
CA LYS A 145 -17.72 -0.70 -0.57
C LYS A 145 -19.15 -0.37 -0.16
N SER A 146 -19.43 0.88 0.22
CA SER A 146 -20.77 1.33 0.60
C SER A 146 -21.77 1.19 -0.55
N ASP A 147 -21.39 1.57 -1.77
CA ASP A 147 -22.25 1.42 -2.96
C ASP A 147 -22.62 -0.04 -3.18
N ILE A 148 -21.64 -0.94 -3.11
CA ILE A 148 -21.87 -2.38 -3.24
C ILE A 148 -22.76 -2.87 -2.10
N GLU A 149 -22.38 -2.64 -0.84
CA GLU A 149 -23.13 -3.10 0.33
C GLU A 149 -24.57 -2.58 0.35
N SER A 150 -24.84 -1.38 -0.17
CA SER A 150 -26.20 -0.83 -0.27
C SER A 150 -27.12 -1.68 -1.17
N ALA A 151 -26.55 -2.38 -2.15
CA ALA A 151 -27.27 -3.26 -3.07
C ALA A 151 -27.37 -4.72 -2.55
N MET A 152 -26.72 -5.05 -1.44
CA MET A 152 -26.64 -6.41 -0.90
C MET A 152 -27.66 -6.67 0.21
N ASP A 153 -28.23 -7.88 0.22
CA ASP A 153 -28.96 -8.40 1.38
C ASP A 153 -28.03 -8.73 2.56
N SER A 154 -28.59 -8.95 3.75
CA SER A 154 -27.82 -9.16 4.99
C SER A 154 -26.87 -10.35 4.92
N ASP A 155 -27.30 -11.44 4.28
CA ASP A 155 -26.52 -12.68 4.20
C ASP A 155 -25.36 -12.47 3.22
N HIS A 156 -25.63 -11.84 2.08
CA HIS A 156 -24.63 -11.50 1.08
C HIS A 156 -23.52 -10.58 1.63
N LYS A 157 -23.86 -9.65 2.53
CA LYS A 157 -22.88 -8.79 3.22
C LYS A 157 -21.88 -9.57 4.09
N VAL A 158 -22.34 -10.61 4.79
CA VAL A 158 -21.46 -11.45 5.62
C VAL A 158 -20.45 -12.17 4.76
N HIS A 159 -20.89 -12.74 3.63
CA HIS A 159 -20.02 -13.40 2.67
C HIS A 159 -19.05 -12.41 2.01
N TYR A 160 -19.52 -11.21 1.67
CA TYR A 160 -18.67 -10.16 1.11
C TYR A 160 -17.54 -9.75 2.06
N ALA A 161 -17.85 -9.51 3.34
CA ALA A 161 -16.84 -9.13 4.33
C ALA A 161 -15.75 -10.21 4.47
N ARG A 162 -16.15 -11.49 4.54
CA ARG A 162 -15.23 -12.63 4.55
C ARG A 162 -14.37 -12.68 3.28
N PHE A 163 -14.99 -12.51 2.12
CA PHE A 163 -14.29 -12.55 0.83
C PHE A 163 -13.30 -11.41 0.67
N ASN A 164 -13.66 -10.21 1.13
CA ASN A 164 -12.81 -9.03 1.06
C ASN A 164 -11.52 -9.21 1.86
N ILE A 165 -11.61 -9.74 3.08
CA ILE A 165 -10.45 -10.08 3.92
C ILE A 165 -9.56 -11.11 3.22
N LEU A 166 -10.15 -12.15 2.62
CA LEU A 166 -9.40 -13.16 1.89
C LEU A 166 -8.68 -12.57 0.67
N CYS A 167 -9.31 -11.63 -0.05
CA CYS A 167 -8.67 -10.91 -1.14
C CYS A 167 -7.47 -10.08 -0.66
N ASP A 168 -7.59 -9.39 0.48
CA ASP A 168 -6.45 -8.68 1.10
C ASP A 168 -5.31 -9.64 1.43
N GLU A 169 -5.61 -10.80 2.02
CA GLU A 169 -4.59 -11.82 2.32
C GLU A 169 -3.89 -12.32 1.05
N VAL A 170 -4.65 -12.66 0.01
CA VAL A 170 -4.11 -13.08 -1.29
C VAL A 170 -3.23 -12.00 -1.89
N HIS A 171 -3.68 -10.74 -1.85
CA HIS A 171 -2.93 -9.61 -2.36
C HIS A 171 -1.59 -9.47 -1.63
N ASN A 172 -1.61 -9.50 -0.30
CA ASN A 172 -0.42 -9.35 0.53
C ASN A 172 0.60 -10.48 0.31
N GLU A 173 0.13 -11.72 0.21
CA GLU A 173 1.02 -12.88 0.04
C GLU A 173 1.59 -12.99 -1.37
N LEU A 174 0.79 -12.70 -2.40
CA LEU A 174 1.17 -12.93 -3.80
C LEU A 174 1.79 -11.72 -4.50
N SER A 175 1.50 -10.49 -4.06
CA SER A 175 2.07 -9.26 -4.66
C SER A 175 3.56 -9.11 -4.39
N ARG A 176 4.11 -9.82 -3.39
CA ARG A 176 5.54 -9.78 -3.04
C ARG A 176 6.03 -8.38 -2.63
N CYS A 177 5.12 -7.48 -2.26
CA CYS A 177 5.43 -6.09 -1.87
C CYS A 177 4.94 -5.81 -0.44
N PRO A 178 5.67 -6.24 0.61
CA PRO A 178 5.24 -6.10 2.00
C PRO A 178 5.07 -4.64 2.48
N ASN A 179 5.59 -3.66 1.72
CA ASN A 179 5.56 -2.24 2.09
C ASN A 179 4.73 -1.35 1.14
N PHE A 180 4.13 -1.88 0.06
CA PHE A 180 3.76 -1.01 -1.07
C PHE A 180 2.44 -1.29 -1.81
N ALA A 181 1.57 -2.22 -1.39
CA ALA A 181 0.36 -2.51 -2.18
C ALA A 181 -0.90 -2.78 -1.33
N GLY A 182 -1.88 -1.88 -1.42
CA GLY A 182 -3.33 -2.13 -1.22
C GLY A 182 -3.79 -2.86 0.04
N ASN A 183 -3.17 -2.61 1.20
CA ASN A 183 -3.74 -3.06 2.47
C ASN A 183 -5.13 -2.45 2.67
N GLY A 184 -6.17 -3.29 2.64
CA GLY A 184 -7.55 -2.88 2.89
C GLY A 184 -8.36 -2.57 1.62
N ASP A 185 -7.77 -2.73 0.43
CA ASP A 185 -8.51 -2.59 -0.83
C ASP A 185 -9.39 -3.83 -1.14
N GLY A 186 -9.02 -4.98 -0.55
CA GLY A 186 -9.69 -6.26 -0.72
C GLY A 186 -10.01 -6.59 -2.17
N VAL A 187 -11.29 -6.79 -2.47
CA VAL A 187 -11.75 -7.17 -3.80
C VAL A 187 -11.44 -6.11 -4.87
N PHE A 188 -11.29 -4.85 -4.49
CA PHE A 188 -11.06 -3.73 -5.42
C PHE A 188 -9.58 -3.50 -5.75
N SER A 189 -8.67 -4.22 -5.09
CA SER A 189 -7.25 -4.14 -5.40
C SER A 189 -7.01 -4.37 -6.89
N SER A 190 -6.22 -3.48 -7.52
CA SER A 190 -5.81 -3.61 -8.93
C SER A 190 -5.16 -4.98 -9.21
N PHE A 191 -4.39 -5.48 -8.22
CA PHE A 191 -3.80 -6.80 -8.26
C PHE A 191 -4.87 -7.89 -8.31
N ILE A 192 -5.84 -7.87 -7.39
CA ILE A 192 -6.91 -8.87 -7.32
C ILE A 192 -7.78 -8.83 -8.59
N GLN A 193 -8.13 -7.64 -9.06
CA GLN A 193 -8.84 -7.46 -10.33
C GLN A 193 -8.06 -8.01 -11.53
N SER A 194 -6.73 -7.89 -11.54
CA SER A 194 -5.89 -8.52 -12.56
C SER A 194 -5.86 -10.04 -12.45
N VAL A 195 -5.88 -10.58 -11.21
CA VAL A 195 -5.96 -12.02 -10.95
C VAL A 195 -7.27 -12.58 -11.50
N PHE A 196 -8.41 -11.98 -11.18
CA PHE A 196 -9.71 -12.41 -11.70
C PHE A 196 -9.72 -12.46 -13.23
N LYS A 197 -9.26 -11.39 -13.88
CA LYS A 197 -9.19 -11.33 -15.35
C LYS A 197 -8.29 -12.40 -15.94
N SER A 198 -7.14 -12.66 -15.33
CA SER A 198 -6.16 -13.64 -15.84
C SER A 198 -6.64 -15.07 -15.63
N ALA A 199 -7.14 -15.38 -14.43
CA ALA A 199 -7.58 -16.72 -14.07
C ALA A 199 -8.91 -17.09 -14.74
N ALA A 200 -9.84 -16.15 -14.92
CA ALA A 200 -11.08 -16.41 -15.66
C ALA A 200 -10.81 -16.89 -17.10
N ARG A 201 -9.83 -16.27 -17.80
CA ARG A 201 -9.40 -16.74 -19.13
C ARG A 201 -8.85 -18.17 -19.10
N GLN A 202 -8.16 -18.53 -18.04
CA GLN A 202 -7.60 -19.86 -17.87
C GLN A 202 -8.68 -20.90 -17.55
N ILE A 203 -9.65 -20.55 -16.70
CA ILE A 203 -10.79 -21.41 -16.36
C ILE A 203 -11.62 -21.72 -17.61
N MET A 204 -11.77 -20.75 -18.51
CA MET A 204 -12.51 -20.92 -19.77
C MET A 204 -11.72 -21.63 -20.88
N SER A 205 -10.49 -22.09 -20.63
CA SER A 205 -9.66 -22.73 -21.66
C SER A 205 -9.93 -24.23 -21.79
N ASP A 206 -9.79 -24.75 -23.01
CA ASP A 206 -9.92 -26.19 -23.27
C ASP A 206 -8.88 -26.99 -22.47
N GLY A 207 -9.32 -28.09 -21.85
CA GLY A 207 -8.45 -28.93 -21.01
C GLY A 207 -8.19 -28.38 -19.61
N PHE A 208 -8.89 -27.33 -19.18
CA PHE A 208 -8.75 -26.76 -17.84
C PHE A 208 -8.91 -27.80 -16.71
N GLU A 209 -9.88 -28.72 -16.82
CA GLU A 209 -10.11 -29.76 -15.81
C GLU A 209 -8.91 -30.70 -15.64
N GLU A 210 -8.30 -31.13 -16.75
CA GLU A 210 -7.09 -31.95 -16.74
C GLU A 210 -5.93 -31.16 -16.11
N TYR A 211 -5.73 -29.92 -16.54
CA TYR A 211 -4.73 -29.01 -15.98
C TYR A 211 -4.90 -28.80 -14.47
N LEU A 212 -6.14 -28.57 -14.00
CA LEU A 212 -6.46 -28.34 -12.60
C LEU A 212 -6.21 -29.60 -11.77
N SER A 213 -6.64 -30.77 -12.25
CA SER A 213 -6.37 -32.06 -11.61
C SER A 213 -4.87 -32.31 -11.46
N ASP A 214 -4.11 -32.03 -12.51
CA ASP A 214 -2.65 -32.13 -12.53
C ASP A 214 -1.98 -31.21 -11.50
N GLN A 215 -2.39 -29.95 -11.47
CA GLN A 215 -1.93 -28.95 -10.53
C GLN A 215 -2.19 -29.37 -9.08
N ILE A 216 -3.43 -29.81 -8.79
CA ILE A 216 -3.81 -30.33 -7.47
C ILE A 216 -2.95 -31.55 -7.11
N GLY A 217 -2.73 -32.46 -8.06
CA GLY A 217 -1.89 -33.64 -7.89
C GLY A 217 -0.45 -33.29 -7.50
N ARG A 218 0.13 -32.26 -8.13
CA ARG A 218 1.51 -31.81 -7.86
C ARG A 218 1.67 -31.15 -6.49
N VAL A 219 0.67 -30.42 -6.00
CA VAL A 219 0.78 -29.71 -4.71
C VAL A 219 0.50 -30.58 -3.48
N LYS A 220 -0.08 -31.78 -3.65
CA LYS A 220 -0.35 -32.75 -2.55
C LYS A 220 0.89 -33.15 -1.76
N LYS A 221 2.07 -33.10 -2.37
CA LYS A 221 3.34 -33.43 -1.72
C LYS A 221 4.14 -32.14 -1.52
N PRO A 222 4.32 -31.66 -0.28
CA PRO A 222 5.11 -30.47 0.00
C PRO A 222 6.51 -30.56 -0.59
N LYS A 223 6.91 -29.56 -1.38
CA LYS A 223 8.23 -29.48 -1.99
C LYS A 223 8.77 -28.06 -1.91
N ARG A 224 10.09 -27.93 -1.80
CA ARG A 224 10.78 -26.65 -1.98
C ARG A 224 11.29 -26.56 -3.41
N SER A 225 10.40 -26.22 -4.35
CA SER A 225 10.78 -25.96 -5.73
C SER A 225 10.00 -24.77 -6.29
N LYS A 226 10.59 -24.10 -7.29
CA LYS A 226 9.92 -22.99 -7.96
C LYS A 226 8.63 -23.43 -8.66
N VAL A 227 8.62 -24.66 -9.17
CA VAL A 227 7.44 -25.29 -9.78
C VAL A 227 6.33 -25.44 -8.75
N TYR A 228 6.62 -25.96 -7.55
CA TYR A 228 5.64 -26.12 -6.47
C TYR A 228 5.08 -24.76 -6.01
N GLU A 229 5.93 -23.75 -5.88
CA GLU A 229 5.50 -22.39 -5.54
C GLU A 229 4.57 -21.79 -6.61
N ASN A 230 4.91 -21.96 -7.89
CA ASN A 230 4.08 -21.50 -9.01
C ASN A 230 2.75 -22.25 -9.08
N ASP A 231 2.77 -23.56 -8.84
CA ASP A 231 1.56 -24.39 -8.82
C ASP A 231 0.60 -23.92 -7.70
N LEU A 232 1.11 -23.67 -6.49
CA LEU A 232 0.32 -23.08 -5.39
C LEU A 232 -0.22 -21.69 -5.73
N ARG A 233 0.62 -20.81 -6.30
CA ARG A 233 0.20 -19.47 -6.72
C ARG A 233 -0.96 -19.55 -7.73
N ASN A 234 -0.85 -20.44 -8.71
CA ASN A 234 -1.88 -20.63 -9.73
C ASN A 234 -3.18 -21.17 -9.12
N LEU A 235 -3.10 -22.15 -8.21
CA LEU A 235 -4.29 -22.66 -7.52
C LEU A 235 -4.97 -21.60 -6.68
N ILE A 236 -4.21 -20.75 -5.97
CA ILE A 236 -4.76 -19.60 -5.24
C ILE A 236 -5.52 -18.67 -6.20
N CYS A 237 -4.89 -18.30 -7.33
CA CYS A 237 -5.51 -17.44 -8.34
C CYS A 237 -6.80 -18.04 -8.95
N ILE A 238 -6.80 -19.34 -9.22
CA ILE A 238 -7.96 -20.05 -9.77
C ILE A 238 -9.09 -20.08 -8.74
N PHE A 239 -8.82 -20.52 -7.51
CA PHE A 239 -9.87 -20.69 -6.51
C PHE A 239 -10.39 -19.36 -5.95
N ILE A 240 -9.58 -18.29 -5.89
CA ILE A 240 -10.09 -16.97 -5.51
C ILE A 240 -11.02 -16.41 -6.60
N THR A 241 -10.76 -16.72 -7.87
CA THR A 241 -11.63 -16.33 -8.99
C THR A 241 -12.91 -17.14 -9.00
N ALA A 242 -12.83 -18.47 -8.82
CA ALA A 242 -14.01 -19.32 -8.67
C ALA A 242 -14.87 -18.89 -7.46
N ALA A 243 -14.24 -18.52 -6.34
CA ALA A 243 -14.96 -17.97 -5.19
C ALA A 243 -15.69 -16.66 -5.55
N TYR A 244 -15.07 -15.76 -6.33
CA TYR A 244 -15.74 -14.55 -6.79
C TYR A 244 -16.97 -14.84 -7.67
N ASP A 245 -16.86 -15.83 -8.56
CA ASP A 245 -17.96 -16.24 -9.44
C ASP A 245 -19.13 -16.84 -8.62
N TYR A 246 -18.84 -17.79 -7.72
CA TYR A 246 -19.85 -18.36 -6.82
C TYR A 246 -20.48 -17.32 -5.91
N PHE A 247 -19.67 -16.39 -5.38
CA PHE A 247 -20.17 -15.25 -4.62
C PHE A 247 -21.17 -14.44 -5.45
N SER A 248 -20.82 -14.06 -6.67
CA SER A 248 -21.66 -13.27 -7.58
C SER A 248 -22.97 -13.98 -7.94
N LEU A 249 -22.96 -15.30 -8.03
CA LEU A 249 -24.14 -16.14 -8.30
C LEU A 249 -24.95 -16.48 -7.04
N LYS A 250 -24.50 -16.04 -5.85
CA LYS A 250 -25.09 -16.39 -4.53
C LYS A 250 -25.07 -17.89 -4.21
N GLU A 251 -24.09 -18.61 -4.75
CA GLU A 251 -23.85 -20.04 -4.47
C GLU A 251 -22.93 -20.20 -3.24
N TYR A 252 -23.49 -19.97 -2.04
CA TYR A 252 -22.68 -19.78 -0.82
C TYR A 252 -21.93 -21.02 -0.31
N ASP A 253 -22.40 -22.22 -0.62
CA ASP A 253 -21.73 -23.47 -0.25
C ASP A 253 -20.46 -23.65 -1.09
N GLN A 254 -20.58 -23.47 -2.40
CA GLN A 254 -19.48 -23.52 -3.36
C GLN A 254 -18.48 -22.39 -3.10
N PHE A 255 -18.99 -21.18 -2.82
CA PHE A 255 -18.19 -20.04 -2.38
C PHE A 255 -17.35 -20.37 -1.14
N SER A 256 -17.97 -20.94 -0.10
CA SER A 256 -17.29 -21.26 1.15
C SER A 256 -16.22 -22.33 0.92
N ALA A 257 -16.53 -23.38 0.16
CA ALA A 257 -15.57 -24.41 -0.21
C ALA A 257 -14.39 -23.87 -1.03
N ALA A 258 -14.64 -22.94 -1.95
CA ALA A 258 -13.59 -22.27 -2.71
C ALA A 258 -12.70 -21.38 -1.82
N CYS A 259 -13.31 -20.60 -0.91
CA CYS A 259 -12.57 -19.81 0.07
C CYS A 259 -11.68 -20.69 0.97
N ASP A 260 -12.18 -21.82 1.44
CA ASP A 260 -11.43 -22.74 2.30
C ASP A 260 -10.23 -23.35 1.53
N ARG A 261 -10.40 -23.65 0.24
CA ARG A 261 -9.29 -24.07 -0.63
C ARG A 261 -8.23 -22.97 -0.76
N VAL A 262 -8.63 -21.73 -1.01
CA VAL A 262 -7.69 -20.59 -1.08
C VAL A 262 -6.91 -20.46 0.22
N SER A 263 -7.59 -20.43 1.38
CA SER A 263 -6.95 -20.37 2.69
C SER A 263 -5.98 -21.53 2.91
N GLY A 264 -6.37 -22.76 2.55
CA GLY A 264 -5.51 -23.93 2.63
C GLY A 264 -4.25 -23.80 1.77
N TYR A 265 -4.37 -23.33 0.53
CA TYR A 265 -3.21 -23.10 -0.33
C TYR A 265 -2.33 -21.93 0.12
N LEU A 266 -2.92 -20.86 0.67
CA LEU A 266 -2.16 -19.77 1.29
C LEU A 266 -1.33 -20.27 2.47
N MET A 267 -1.89 -21.13 3.32
CA MET A 267 -1.14 -21.76 4.41
C MET A 267 0.04 -22.60 3.90
N LEU A 268 -0.18 -23.39 2.84
CA LEU A 268 0.91 -24.16 2.20
C LEU A 268 1.97 -23.26 1.58
N TYR A 269 1.55 -22.17 0.93
CA TYR A 269 2.42 -21.19 0.30
C TYR A 269 3.29 -20.46 1.33
N ARG A 270 2.69 -19.97 2.42
CA ARG A 270 3.39 -19.45 3.61
C ARG A 270 4.37 -20.49 4.15
N GLY A 271 3.91 -21.75 4.22
CA GLY A 271 4.64 -22.95 4.65
C GLY A 271 5.95 -23.23 3.91
N ILE A 272 6.07 -22.86 2.63
CA ILE A 272 7.32 -23.02 1.85
C ILE A 272 8.49 -22.37 2.60
N TYR A 273 8.23 -21.23 3.24
CA TYR A 273 9.24 -20.36 3.80
C TYR A 273 9.33 -20.35 5.34
N VAL A 274 8.50 -21.13 6.04
CA VAL A 274 8.40 -21.16 7.52
C VAL A 274 9.72 -21.54 8.24
N LYS A 275 10.67 -22.24 7.58
CA LYS A 275 12.00 -22.53 8.15
C LYS A 275 13.15 -21.76 7.51
N THR A 276 12.84 -20.70 6.79
CA THR A 276 13.83 -19.87 6.11
C THR A 276 13.79 -18.50 6.77
N SER A 277 14.96 -18.04 7.23
CA SER A 277 15.14 -16.68 7.76
C SER A 277 14.37 -15.67 6.90
N PRO A 278 13.72 -14.64 7.47
CA PRO A 278 13.04 -13.57 6.73
C PRO A 278 13.88 -13.02 5.55
N ASN A 279 15.20 -13.15 5.64
CA ASN A 279 16.17 -12.81 4.60
C ASN A 279 16.15 -13.69 3.35
N ILE A 280 15.76 -14.95 3.46
CA ILE A 280 15.63 -15.89 2.34
C ILE A 280 14.27 -15.70 1.67
N TRP A 281 13.23 -15.43 2.47
CA TRP A 281 11.93 -14.99 1.97
C TRP A 281 12.06 -13.68 1.18
N ALA A 282 12.67 -12.65 1.76
CA ALA A 282 12.93 -11.37 1.07
C ALA A 282 13.78 -11.53 -0.20
N ARG A 283 14.76 -12.46 -0.23
CA ARG A 283 15.58 -12.76 -1.42
C ARG A 283 14.82 -13.50 -2.52
N ALA A 284 13.88 -14.37 -2.17
CA ALA A 284 13.04 -15.10 -3.13
C ALA A 284 11.87 -14.24 -3.66
N VAL A 285 11.43 -13.27 -2.86
CA VAL A 285 10.38 -12.28 -3.15
C VAL A 285 10.91 -11.17 -4.07
N ALA A 286 12.10 -10.63 -3.80
CA ALA A 286 12.69 -9.48 -4.50
C ALA A 286 13.44 -9.83 -5.80
N GLY A 287 12.81 -10.53 -6.75
CA GLY A 287 13.44 -10.81 -8.06
C GLY A 287 14.02 -9.54 -8.71
N GLY A 288 15.32 -9.31 -8.61
CA GLY A 288 16.01 -8.15 -9.18
C GLY A 288 17.00 -7.45 -8.24
N TYR A 289 18.19 -7.16 -8.76
CA TYR A 289 19.38 -6.61 -8.09
C TYR A 289 19.20 -5.31 -7.27
N GLY A 290 18.09 -4.58 -7.41
CA GLY A 290 17.92 -3.24 -6.82
C GLY A 290 17.75 -3.18 -5.29
N GLN A 291 17.13 -4.19 -4.66
CA GLN A 291 16.93 -4.18 -3.19
C GLN A 291 18.11 -4.78 -2.41
N ALA A 292 18.97 -5.58 -3.05
CA ALA A 292 20.19 -6.09 -2.42
C ALA A 292 21.15 -4.95 -2.04
N GLU A 293 21.19 -3.91 -2.86
CA GLU A 293 22.04 -2.75 -2.63
C GLU A 293 21.52 -1.86 -1.49
N MET A 294 20.21 -1.59 -1.45
CA MET A 294 19.60 -0.88 -0.31
C MET A 294 19.79 -1.64 1.00
N ARG A 295 19.58 -2.97 0.97
CA ARG A 295 19.79 -3.79 2.16
C ARG A 295 21.24 -3.81 2.61
N LYS A 296 22.19 -3.85 1.68
CA LYS A 296 23.63 -3.71 2.00
C LYS A 296 23.90 -2.36 2.67
N LYS A 297 23.34 -1.28 2.15
CA LYS A 297 23.49 0.08 2.73
C LYS A 297 22.91 0.18 4.15
N VAL A 298 21.76 -0.45 4.42
CA VAL A 298 21.16 -0.52 5.77
C VAL A 298 22.03 -1.33 6.73
N VAL A 299 22.50 -2.51 6.31
CA VAL A 299 23.39 -3.36 7.11
C VAL A 299 24.72 -2.65 7.39
N ASP A 300 25.29 -1.98 6.40
CA ASP A 300 26.53 -1.21 6.54
C ASP A 300 26.35 -0.02 7.50
N ALA A 301 25.20 0.66 7.48
CA ALA A 301 24.87 1.71 8.45
C ALA A 301 24.79 1.17 9.89
N ILE A 302 24.10 0.04 10.10
CA ILE A 302 24.01 -0.60 11.42
C ILE A 302 25.41 -1.00 11.93
N ILE A 303 26.22 -1.65 11.08
CA ILE A 303 27.58 -2.07 11.42
C ILE A 303 28.47 -0.86 11.74
N HIS A 304 28.32 0.23 11.00
CA HIS A 304 29.07 1.47 11.22
C HIS A 304 28.73 2.09 12.58
N VAL A 305 27.45 2.26 12.89
CA VAL A 305 27.00 2.80 14.17
C VAL A 305 27.42 1.88 15.33
N LEU A 306 27.28 0.57 15.17
CA LEU A 306 27.73 -0.43 16.14
C LEU A 306 29.25 -0.32 16.41
N ALA A 307 30.05 -0.08 15.37
CA ALA A 307 31.49 0.14 15.55
C ALA A 307 31.75 1.46 16.30
N LEU A 308 31.08 2.55 15.92
CA LEU A 308 31.30 3.88 16.51
C LEU A 308 30.89 3.98 17.98
N LYS A 309 29.79 3.32 18.38
CA LYS A 309 29.19 3.45 19.72
C LYS A 309 29.79 2.52 20.77
N GLY A 310 30.75 1.69 20.39
CA GLY A 310 31.63 0.99 21.31
C GLY A 310 32.48 1.97 22.14
N PRO A 311 33.04 1.53 23.29
CA PRO A 311 33.02 0.16 23.80
C PRO A 311 31.69 -0.25 24.44
N TYR A 312 31.43 -1.56 24.43
CA TYR A 312 30.31 -2.19 25.12
C TYR A 312 30.85 -2.92 26.35
N ARG A 313 30.06 -3.05 27.42
CA ARG A 313 30.53 -3.81 28.59
C ARG A 313 30.21 -5.28 28.38
N LYS A 314 31.08 -6.22 28.79
CA LYS A 314 30.81 -7.68 28.74
C LYS A 314 29.45 -8.12 29.30
N ARG A 315 28.90 -7.37 30.26
CA ARG A 315 27.59 -7.65 30.88
C ARG A 315 26.39 -7.09 30.10
N ASN A 316 26.61 -6.29 29.06
CA ASN A 316 25.53 -5.72 28.27
C ASN A 316 24.89 -6.85 27.45
N ARG A 317 23.62 -7.10 27.70
CA ARG A 317 22.81 -7.99 26.88
C ARG A 317 22.53 -7.33 25.52
N LEU A 318 22.21 -8.14 24.52
CA LEU A 318 22.01 -7.68 23.14
C LEU A 318 20.89 -6.63 23.02
N ASP A 319 19.78 -6.80 23.75
CA ASP A 319 18.69 -5.83 23.86
C ASP A 319 19.19 -4.45 24.32
N MET A 320 20.04 -4.40 25.33
CA MET A 320 20.61 -3.14 25.83
C MET A 320 21.55 -2.48 24.82
N ILE A 321 22.28 -3.28 24.03
CA ILE A 321 23.17 -2.79 22.97
C ILE A 321 22.34 -2.22 21.82
N VAL A 322 21.29 -2.93 21.42
CA VAL A 322 20.33 -2.51 20.40
C VAL A 322 19.69 -1.17 20.80
N ASP A 323 19.23 -1.05 22.04
CA ASP A 323 18.62 0.19 22.55
C ASP A 323 19.58 1.37 22.52
N LYS A 324 20.84 1.12 22.89
CA LYS A 324 21.89 2.15 22.91
C LYS A 324 22.20 2.71 21.52
N ILE A 325 22.05 1.91 20.46
CA ILE A 325 22.39 2.33 19.09
C ILE A 325 21.16 2.65 18.23
N CYS A 326 19.95 2.40 18.74
CA CYS A 326 18.71 2.49 17.96
C CYS A 326 18.51 3.87 17.35
N ASP A 327 18.64 4.93 18.16
CA ASP A 327 18.39 6.31 17.72
C ASP A 327 19.49 6.79 16.74
N ASP A 328 20.73 6.33 16.93
CA ASP A 328 21.85 6.64 16.02
C ASP A 328 21.77 5.90 14.69
N VAL A 329 21.26 4.66 14.70
CA VAL A 329 20.97 3.91 13.47
C VAL A 329 19.83 4.59 12.73
N SER A 330 18.75 5.01 13.41
CA SER A 330 17.67 5.78 12.81
C SER A 330 18.21 7.03 12.10
N ALA A 331 19.01 7.84 12.80
CA ALA A 331 19.65 9.03 12.22
C ALA A 331 20.52 8.71 11.00
N ALA A 332 21.35 7.66 11.08
CA ALA A 332 22.21 7.24 9.97
C ALA A 332 21.44 6.69 8.75
N LEU A 333 20.25 6.11 8.95
CA LEU A 333 19.37 5.68 7.88
C LEU A 333 18.68 6.87 7.21
N ILE A 334 18.24 7.86 8.00
CA ILE A 334 17.66 9.12 7.52
C ILE A 334 18.66 9.91 6.69
N GLU A 335 19.88 10.12 7.21
CA GLU A 335 20.96 10.84 6.51
C GLU A 335 21.30 10.21 5.15
N LYS A 336 21.19 8.88 5.06
CA LYS A 336 21.47 8.13 3.83
C LYS A 336 20.25 7.93 2.93
N GLN A 337 19.12 8.54 3.25
CA GLN A 337 17.85 8.41 2.52
C GLN A 337 17.42 6.94 2.31
N LEU A 338 17.65 6.10 3.32
CA LEU A 338 17.24 4.69 3.32
C LEU A 338 15.89 4.55 4.00
N SER A 339 15.03 3.64 3.52
CA SER A 339 13.68 3.43 4.08
C SER A 339 13.73 3.20 5.59
N HIS A 340 13.02 4.03 6.35
CA HIS A 340 12.95 3.96 7.81
C HIS A 340 11.95 2.86 8.24
N PRO A 341 12.24 2.09 9.32
CA PRO A 341 11.25 1.20 9.92
C PRO A 341 10.01 1.97 10.40
N LYS A 342 8.82 1.38 10.38
CA LYS A 342 7.57 2.13 10.65
C LYS A 342 7.50 2.65 12.08
N ASP A 343 8.19 1.99 13.00
CA ASP A 343 8.35 2.41 14.38
C ASP A 343 9.70 1.96 14.97
N ARG A 344 9.91 2.33 16.23
CA ARG A 344 11.13 2.03 16.99
C ARG A 344 11.30 0.53 17.23
N ASP A 345 10.22 -0.22 17.42
CA ASP A 345 10.29 -1.65 17.72
C ASP A 345 10.67 -2.46 16.48
N ASP A 346 10.17 -2.08 15.31
CA ASP A 346 10.64 -2.60 14.02
C ASP A 346 12.13 -2.35 13.81
N LEU A 347 12.62 -1.16 14.16
CA LEU A 347 14.04 -0.82 14.07
C LEU A 347 14.88 -1.66 15.03
N ARG A 348 14.43 -1.83 16.28
CA ARG A 348 15.10 -2.69 17.27
C ARG A 348 15.16 -4.13 16.78
N HIS A 349 14.07 -4.64 16.22
CA HIS A 349 14.01 -5.97 15.65
C HIS A 349 15.01 -6.14 14.50
N LEU A 350 15.07 -5.16 13.58
CA LEU A 350 16.01 -5.16 12.45
C LEU A 350 17.47 -5.13 12.90
N ILE A 351 17.82 -4.29 13.87
CA ILE A 351 19.19 -4.21 14.42
C ILE A 351 19.55 -5.53 15.10
N ASN A 352 18.65 -6.08 15.92
CA ASN A 352 18.85 -7.33 16.64
C ASN A 352 19.11 -8.50 15.67
N ILE A 353 18.29 -8.62 14.63
CA ILE A 353 18.48 -9.61 13.55
C ILE A 353 19.84 -9.38 12.86
N THR A 354 20.15 -8.14 12.50
CA THR A 354 21.40 -7.81 11.80
C THR A 354 22.62 -8.21 12.62
N ILE A 355 22.64 -7.92 13.92
CA ILE A 355 23.74 -8.31 14.82
C ILE A 355 23.80 -9.84 14.97
N SER A 356 22.65 -10.49 15.13
CA SER A 356 22.57 -11.93 15.35
C SER A 356 23.00 -12.75 14.13
N GLU A 357 22.77 -12.25 12.91
CA GLU A 357 23.01 -13.00 11.68
C GLU A 357 24.28 -12.54 10.92
N ASN A 358 24.85 -11.37 11.22
CA ASN A 358 26.01 -10.84 10.50
C ASN A 358 27.34 -11.08 11.26
N LYS A 359 28.21 -11.91 10.68
CA LYS A 359 29.54 -12.24 11.26
C LYS A 359 30.39 -11.01 11.60
N LYS A 360 30.32 -9.94 10.79
CA LYS A 360 31.10 -8.71 11.03
C LYS A 360 30.58 -7.96 12.27
N ALA A 361 29.26 -7.87 12.43
CA ALA A 361 28.65 -7.28 13.63
C ALA A 361 28.98 -8.10 14.89
N GLN A 362 28.92 -9.43 14.80
CA GLN A 362 29.32 -10.31 15.91
C GLN A 362 30.79 -10.15 16.30
N ASN A 363 31.69 -10.00 15.32
CA ASN A 363 33.10 -9.78 15.60
C ASN A 363 33.35 -8.42 16.28
N ILE A 364 32.66 -7.36 15.84
CA ILE A 364 32.74 -6.04 16.51
C ILE A 364 32.33 -6.15 17.97
N LEU A 365 31.26 -6.90 18.29
CA LEU A 365 30.87 -7.14 19.67
C LEU A 365 31.89 -7.98 20.45
N LYS A 366 32.52 -8.98 19.84
CA LYS A 366 33.57 -9.77 20.51
C LYS A 366 34.85 -8.97 20.79
N GLU A 367 35.19 -8.04 19.90
CA GLU A 367 36.39 -7.20 20.02
C GLU A 367 36.20 -5.99 20.95
N ARG A 368 34.95 -5.50 21.08
CA ARG A 368 34.62 -4.28 21.83
C ARG A 368 33.80 -4.51 23.11
N CYS A 369 33.51 -5.76 23.47
CA CYS A 369 32.98 -6.18 24.78
C CYS A 369 34.10 -6.74 25.65
#